data_AF-Q6J2G1-F1
#
_entry.id   AF-Q6J2G1-F1
#
_cell.length_a   1.000
_cell.length_b   1.000
_cell.length_c   1.000
_cell.angle_alpha   90.00
_cell.angle_beta   90.00
_cell.angle_gamma   90.00
#
_symmetry.space_group_name_H-M   'P 1'
#
loop_
_entity.id
_entity.type
_entity.pdbx_description
1 polymer ?
#
loop_
_entity_poly.entity_id
_entity_poly.type
_entity_poly.pdbx_seq_one_letter_code
_entity_poly.pdbx_strand_id
1 'polypeptide(L)'
;MKVVIINYTGTVGKTTIAANLLSPRMDGAPIYAIESINETAENLGLDVEKLRGNKFRELFKRLMLEDNAIIDVGASNVEDFMSNLEGFEEAHEEIDYYIVPVTSGTKEQKETVSMIGSLASMGVPSDKIRVVFNRVKRDVQAEFPIITAYHERASAFRINYQCAIFESELFDALSINRLSMKSLMEDETDYKTLLKDKNASVQDRNCWSDMYGLKLLCKGVNRKLDSVFAELFDIEVIK
;
A
#
# COMPACT_ATOMS: atom_id res chain seq x y z
N MET A 1 12.97 -2.19 -8.87
CA MET A 1 11.64 -2.69 -8.48
C MET A 1 10.62 -1.56 -8.48
N LYS A 2 9.75 -1.53 -9.49
CA LYS A 2 8.63 -0.59 -9.68
C LYS A 2 7.33 -1.30 -9.31
N VAL A 3 6.65 -0.79 -8.29
CA VAL A 3 5.49 -1.45 -7.69
C VAL A 3 4.28 -0.52 -7.73
N VAL A 4 3.19 -0.99 -8.31
CA VAL A 4 1.90 -0.28 -8.33
C VAL A 4 1.00 -0.86 -7.23
N ILE A 5 0.41 -0.02 -6.39
CA ILE A 5 -0.67 -0.42 -5.48
C ILE A 5 -2.01 0.06 -6.05
N ILE A 6 -2.89 -0.89 -6.39
CA ILE A 6 -4.12 -0.58 -7.14
C ILE A 6 -5.29 -1.45 -6.69
N ASN A 7 -6.46 -0.82 -6.57
CA ASN A 7 -7.75 -1.49 -6.39
C ASN A 7 -8.86 -0.46 -6.63
N TYR A 8 -9.93 -0.84 -7.31
CA TYR A 8 -11.14 -0.03 -7.49
C TYR A 8 -11.73 0.42 -6.15
N THR A 9 -11.64 -0.42 -5.11
CA THR A 9 -12.18 -0.05 -3.79
C THR A 9 -11.32 1.02 -3.13
N GLY A 10 -11.95 2.11 -2.68
CA GLY A 10 -11.38 3.00 -1.66
C GLY A 10 -11.12 2.26 -0.34
N THR A 11 -10.35 2.88 0.56
CA THR A 11 -10.20 2.47 1.97
C THR A 11 -9.66 1.05 2.27
N VAL A 12 -9.29 0.25 1.27
CA VAL A 12 -8.59 -1.05 1.44
C VAL A 12 -7.14 -0.93 1.91
N GLY A 13 -6.63 0.29 2.08
CA GLY A 13 -5.32 0.57 2.68
C GLY A 13 -4.16 0.71 1.70
N LYS A 14 -4.41 1.13 0.45
CA LYS A 14 -3.37 1.35 -0.58
C LYS A 14 -2.24 2.26 -0.08
N THR A 15 -2.58 3.47 0.36
CA THR A 15 -1.63 4.44 0.92
C THR A 15 -0.94 3.95 2.19
N THR A 16 -1.66 3.22 3.06
CA THR A 16 -1.07 2.62 4.26
C THR A 16 0.02 1.61 3.90
N ILE A 17 -0.22 0.77 2.89
CA ILE A 17 0.75 -0.20 2.37
C ILE A 17 1.93 0.52 1.70
N ALA A 18 1.67 1.51 0.86
CA ALA A 18 2.71 2.32 0.23
C ALA A 18 3.66 2.92 1.28
N ALA A 19 3.10 3.59 2.29
CA ALA A 19 3.85 4.35 3.28
C ALA A 19 4.54 3.48 4.34
N ASN A 20 3.92 2.36 4.76
CA ASN A 20 4.39 1.62 5.94
C ASN A 20 4.93 0.22 5.62
N LEU A 21 4.46 -0.42 4.55
CA LEU A 21 4.99 -1.71 4.11
C LEU A 21 6.15 -1.51 3.13
N LEU A 22 5.90 -0.82 2.02
CA LEU A 22 6.84 -0.73 0.89
C LEU A 22 7.94 0.30 1.10
N SER A 23 7.59 1.56 1.35
CA SER A 23 8.58 2.66 1.41
C SER A 23 9.74 2.41 2.38
N PRO A 24 9.51 1.89 3.61
CA PRO A 24 10.61 1.60 4.53
C PRO A 24 11.54 0.46 4.08
N ARG A 25 11.14 -0.35 3.09
CA ARG A 25 11.82 -1.59 2.65
C ARG A 25 12.31 -1.55 1.20
N MET A 26 12.05 -0.45 0.49
CA MET A 26 12.47 -0.26 -0.90
C MET A 26 13.58 0.80 -1.02
N ASP A 27 14.47 0.88 -0.03
CA ASP A 27 15.72 1.66 -0.07
C ASP A 27 15.56 3.10 -0.62
N GLY A 28 14.62 3.86 -0.05
CA GLY A 28 14.39 5.25 -0.45
C GLY A 28 13.68 5.43 -1.80
N ALA A 29 13.08 4.37 -2.37
CA ALA A 29 12.28 4.47 -3.59
C ALA A 29 11.25 5.62 -3.52
N PRO A 30 11.17 6.48 -4.56
CA PRO A 30 10.19 7.54 -4.61
C PRO A 30 8.76 6.99 -4.62
N ILE A 31 7.87 7.67 -3.89
CA ILE A 31 6.43 7.41 -3.92
C ILE A 31 5.76 8.40 -4.85
N TYR A 32 5.07 7.89 -5.87
CA TYR A 32 4.22 8.62 -6.79
C TYR A 32 2.75 8.37 -6.44
N ALA A 33 2.11 9.33 -5.77
CA ALA A 33 0.68 9.25 -5.46
C ALA A 33 -0.16 9.79 -6.64
N ILE A 34 -1.11 9.00 -7.12
CA ILE A 34 -2.05 9.38 -8.18
C ILE A 34 -3.41 9.66 -7.54
N GLU A 35 -3.57 10.87 -6.99
CA GLU A 35 -4.79 11.28 -6.27
C GLU A 35 -5.75 12.14 -7.08
N SER A 36 -5.23 12.94 -8.01
CA SER A 36 -6.06 13.67 -8.95
C SER A 36 -5.22 14.18 -10.10
N ILE A 37 -5.54 13.73 -11.31
CA ILE A 37 -5.28 14.51 -12.52
C ILE A 37 -6.17 15.80 -12.53
N ASN A 38 -7.13 15.89 -11.61
CA ASN A 38 -8.37 16.67 -11.72
C ASN A 38 -8.43 18.05 -11.03
N GLU A 39 -7.50 18.50 -10.20
CA GLU A 39 -7.70 19.79 -9.50
C GLU A 39 -7.34 21.06 -10.31
N THR A 40 -6.88 20.94 -11.55
CA THR A 40 -6.46 22.13 -12.35
C THR A 40 -6.95 22.14 -13.80
N ALA A 41 -7.87 21.24 -14.16
CA ALA A 41 -8.30 21.07 -15.55
C ALA A 41 -9.48 21.97 -15.95
N GLU A 42 -10.30 22.44 -15.01
CA GLU A 42 -11.50 23.23 -15.34
C GLU A 42 -11.21 24.72 -15.66
N ASN A 43 -10.02 25.24 -15.33
CA ASN A 43 -9.74 26.69 -15.43
C ASN A 43 -8.98 27.13 -16.70
N LEU A 44 -8.68 26.24 -17.66
CA LEU A 44 -7.73 26.55 -18.75
C LEU A 44 -8.25 26.40 -20.19
N GLY A 45 -9.52 26.03 -20.42
CA GLY A 45 -10.07 25.96 -21.78
C GLY A 45 -9.35 25.01 -22.74
N LEU A 46 -8.54 24.10 -22.20
CA LEU A 46 -7.86 23.00 -22.91
C LEU A 46 -8.70 21.73 -22.79
N ASP A 47 -8.62 20.89 -23.83
CA ASP A 47 -9.28 19.58 -23.87
C ASP A 47 -8.78 18.72 -22.68
N VAL A 48 -9.67 18.44 -21.73
CA VAL A 48 -9.33 17.83 -20.44
C VAL A 48 -8.60 16.50 -20.63
N GLU A 49 -9.01 15.71 -21.62
CA GLU A 49 -8.39 14.42 -21.98
C GLU A 49 -6.93 14.57 -22.42
N LYS A 50 -6.59 15.61 -23.18
CA LYS A 50 -5.20 15.87 -23.62
C LYS A 50 -4.31 16.22 -22.43
N LEU A 51 -4.82 16.98 -21.46
CA LEU A 51 -4.09 17.29 -20.23
C LEU A 51 -3.87 16.04 -19.37
N ARG A 52 -4.85 15.13 -19.29
CA ARG A 52 -4.72 13.86 -18.57
C ARG A 52 -3.63 12.97 -19.18
N GLY A 53 -3.70 12.73 -20.49
CA GLY A 53 -2.71 11.91 -21.20
C GLY A 53 -1.29 12.49 -21.13
N ASN A 54 -1.15 13.82 -21.18
CA ASN A 54 0.17 14.46 -21.05
C ASN A 54 0.80 14.26 -19.67
N LYS A 55 0.01 14.38 -18.58
CA LYS A 55 0.51 14.14 -17.21
C LYS A 55 0.89 12.67 -17.00
N PHE A 56 0.09 11.74 -17.50
CA PHE A 56 0.43 10.32 -17.41
C PHE A 56 1.71 10.02 -18.19
N ARG A 57 1.87 10.57 -19.39
CA ARG A 57 3.09 10.41 -20.19
C ARG A 57 4.33 10.95 -19.47
N GLU A 58 4.20 12.06 -18.74
CA GLU A 58 5.30 12.59 -17.93
C GLU A 58 5.63 11.66 -16.76
N LEU A 59 4.62 11.17 -16.03
CA LEU A 59 4.81 10.17 -14.98
C LEU A 59 5.53 8.93 -15.54
N PHE A 60 5.04 8.39 -16.67
CA PHE A 60 5.60 7.19 -17.27
C PHE A 60 7.06 7.38 -17.70
N LYS A 61 7.39 8.54 -18.30
CA LYS A 61 8.78 8.90 -18.60
C LYS A 61 9.67 8.94 -17.35
N ARG A 62 9.17 9.44 -16.23
CA ARG A 62 9.90 9.42 -14.96
C ARG A 62 10.09 7.98 -14.48
N LEU A 63 9.03 7.17 -14.49
CA LEU A 63 9.10 5.76 -14.12
C LEU A 63 10.13 4.98 -14.97
N MET A 64 10.26 5.29 -16.25
CA MET A 64 11.29 4.67 -17.12
C MET A 64 12.74 5.02 -16.70
N LEU A 65 12.96 6.14 -16.01
CA LEU A 65 14.28 6.58 -15.56
C LEU A 65 14.63 6.12 -14.14
N GLU A 66 13.67 5.60 -13.40
CA GLU A 66 13.85 5.12 -12.03
C GLU A 66 14.13 3.62 -12.01
N ASP A 67 15.09 3.18 -11.20
CA ASP A 67 15.28 1.75 -10.95
C ASP A 67 14.22 1.21 -9.99
N ASN A 68 13.77 2.05 -9.04
CA ASN A 68 12.79 1.70 -8.01
C ASN A 68 11.72 2.78 -7.92
N ALA A 69 10.46 2.37 -7.78
CA ALA A 69 9.35 3.31 -7.59
C ALA A 69 8.17 2.63 -6.89
N ILE A 70 7.42 3.42 -6.11
CA ILE A 70 6.14 3.02 -5.52
C ILE A 70 5.07 3.92 -6.11
N ILE A 71 4.06 3.34 -6.76
CA ILE A 71 2.96 4.08 -7.38
C ILE A 71 1.69 3.78 -6.59
N ASP A 72 1.21 4.75 -5.80
CA ASP A 72 -0.02 4.63 -5.02
C ASP A 72 -1.19 5.21 -5.83
N VAL A 73 -2.04 4.33 -6.38
CA VAL A 73 -3.15 4.73 -7.25
C VAL A 73 -4.42 4.94 -6.44
N GLY A 74 -4.85 6.19 -6.29
CA GLY A 74 -6.11 6.53 -5.63
C GLY A 74 -7.30 5.88 -6.34
N ALA A 75 -8.31 5.43 -5.58
CA ALA A 75 -9.47 4.71 -6.10
C ALA A 75 -10.18 5.46 -7.25
N SER A 76 -10.28 6.78 -7.14
CA SER A 76 -10.91 7.67 -8.13
C SER A 76 -10.10 7.86 -9.42
N ASN A 77 -8.85 7.37 -9.49
CA ASN A 77 -7.99 7.49 -10.67
C ASN A 77 -7.61 6.13 -11.27
N VAL A 78 -8.18 5.03 -10.75
CA VAL A 78 -7.86 3.67 -11.22
C VAL A 78 -8.24 3.51 -12.69
N GLU A 79 -9.44 3.92 -13.08
CA GLU A 79 -9.91 3.80 -14.47
C GLU A 79 -9.03 4.60 -15.44
N ASP A 80 -8.75 5.87 -15.11
CA ASP A 80 -7.85 6.71 -15.89
C ASP A 80 -6.44 6.11 -15.97
N PHE A 81 -5.90 5.59 -14.86
CA PHE A 81 -4.58 4.96 -14.84
C PHE A 81 -4.53 3.72 -15.73
N MET A 82 -5.53 2.85 -15.64
CA MET A 82 -5.62 1.62 -16.44
C MET A 82 -5.78 1.93 -17.93
N SER A 83 -6.67 2.86 -18.28
CA SER A 83 -6.88 3.28 -19.68
C SER A 83 -5.61 3.88 -20.29
N ASN A 84 -4.88 4.70 -19.54
CA ASN A 84 -3.61 5.22 -20.01
C ASN A 84 -2.58 4.09 -20.17
N LEU A 85 -2.50 3.16 -19.21
CA LEU A 85 -1.57 2.04 -19.27
C LEU A 85 -1.83 1.10 -20.47
N GLU A 86 -3.09 0.90 -20.86
CA GLU A 86 -3.46 0.17 -22.09
C GLU A 86 -3.05 0.92 -23.37
N GLY A 87 -3.08 2.26 -23.35
CA GLY A 87 -2.76 3.09 -24.50
C GLY A 87 -1.26 3.16 -24.86
N PHE A 88 -0.38 2.70 -23.98
CA PHE A 88 1.05 2.57 -24.26
C PHE A 88 1.41 1.09 -24.41
N GLU A 89 1.75 0.69 -25.63
CA GLU A 89 2.22 -0.66 -25.94
C GLU A 89 3.38 -1.05 -25.01
N GLU A 90 3.31 -2.26 -24.43
CA GLU A 90 4.30 -2.81 -23.49
C GLU A 90 4.50 -2.01 -22.17
N ALA A 91 3.75 -0.94 -21.91
CA ALA A 91 3.96 -0.13 -20.71
C ALA A 91 3.70 -0.87 -19.39
N HIS A 92 2.86 -1.89 -19.42
CA HIS A 92 2.62 -2.76 -18.28
C HIS A 92 3.83 -3.65 -17.95
N GLU A 93 4.78 -3.84 -18.88
CA GLU A 93 6.01 -4.60 -18.67
C GLU A 93 7.02 -3.85 -17.80
N GLU A 94 7.02 -2.50 -17.88
CA GLU A 94 7.83 -1.61 -17.04
C GLU A 94 7.47 -1.68 -15.55
N ILE A 95 6.31 -2.26 -15.21
CA ILE A 95 5.89 -2.46 -13.83
C ILE A 95 6.25 -3.90 -13.44
N ASP A 96 7.00 -4.02 -12.34
CA ASP A 96 7.42 -5.33 -11.83
C ASP A 96 6.25 -6.03 -11.15
N TYR A 97 5.50 -5.31 -10.31
CA TYR A 97 4.40 -5.88 -9.52
C TYR A 97 3.19 -4.96 -9.40
N TYR A 98 2.01 -5.56 -9.48
CA TYR A 98 0.73 -4.96 -9.15
C TYR A 98 0.24 -5.54 -7.84
N ILE A 99 0.32 -4.74 -6.77
CA ILE A 99 -0.13 -5.09 -5.44
C ILE A 99 -1.60 -4.71 -5.31
N VAL A 100 -2.45 -5.72 -5.13
CA VAL A 100 -3.90 -5.55 -5.01
C VAL A 100 -4.30 -5.82 -3.55
N PRO A 101 -4.42 -4.78 -2.70
CA PRO A 101 -4.82 -4.96 -1.32
C PRO A 101 -6.32 -5.23 -1.21
N VAL A 102 -6.71 -6.10 -0.29
CA VAL A 102 -8.11 -6.49 -0.07
C VAL A 102 -8.43 -6.55 1.42
N THR A 103 -9.63 -6.09 1.81
CA THR A 103 -10.19 -6.28 3.16
C THR A 103 -11.31 -7.32 3.12
N SER A 104 -11.69 -7.88 4.27
CA SER A 104 -12.59 -9.05 4.35
C SER A 104 -14.05 -8.76 3.97
N GLY A 105 -14.42 -7.52 3.69
CA GLY A 105 -15.77 -7.17 3.27
C GLY A 105 -16.14 -7.78 1.90
N THR A 106 -17.40 -8.23 1.78
CA THR A 106 -17.89 -8.91 0.57
C THR A 106 -17.80 -8.04 -0.68
N LYS A 107 -18.04 -6.73 -0.54
CA LYS A 107 -17.98 -5.78 -1.66
C LYS A 107 -16.54 -5.62 -2.12
N GLU A 108 -15.64 -5.40 -1.17
CA GLU A 108 -14.21 -5.19 -1.38
C GLU A 108 -13.56 -6.41 -2.04
N GLN A 109 -13.91 -7.63 -1.62
CA GLN A 109 -13.43 -8.84 -2.28
C GLN A 109 -13.94 -8.98 -3.72
N LYS A 110 -15.20 -8.64 -4.01
CA LYS A 110 -15.73 -8.69 -5.37
C LYS A 110 -15.07 -7.64 -6.28
N GLU A 111 -14.88 -6.42 -5.80
CA GLU A 111 -14.19 -5.37 -6.54
C GLU A 111 -12.71 -5.72 -6.78
N THR A 112 -12.06 -6.39 -5.82
CA THR A 112 -10.71 -6.93 -5.97
C THR A 112 -10.65 -8.00 -7.08
N VAL A 113 -11.63 -8.90 -7.15
CA VAL A 113 -11.74 -9.88 -8.25
C VAL A 113 -11.87 -9.16 -9.60
N SER A 114 -12.69 -8.11 -9.69
CA SER A 114 -12.80 -7.30 -10.91
C SER A 114 -11.48 -6.62 -11.28
N MET A 115 -10.76 -6.06 -10.30
CA MET A 115 -9.44 -5.43 -10.52
C MET A 115 -8.43 -6.42 -11.10
N ILE A 116 -8.33 -7.62 -10.51
CA ILE A 116 -7.45 -8.69 -11.00
C ILE A 116 -7.84 -9.10 -12.42
N GLY A 117 -9.15 -9.24 -12.69
CA GLY A 117 -9.65 -9.54 -14.02
C GLY A 117 -9.29 -8.49 -15.07
N SER A 118 -9.35 -7.19 -14.72
CA SER A 118 -8.90 -6.11 -15.60
C SER A 118 -7.40 -6.20 -15.89
N LEU A 119 -6.55 -6.37 -14.87
CA LEU A 119 -5.10 -6.52 -15.07
C LEU A 119 -4.75 -7.73 -15.94
N ALA A 120 -5.40 -8.88 -15.70
CA ALA A 120 -5.19 -10.07 -16.51
C ALA A 120 -5.66 -9.88 -17.96
N SER A 121 -6.77 -9.16 -18.18
CA SER A 121 -7.29 -8.86 -19.53
C SER A 121 -6.37 -7.92 -20.32
N MET A 122 -5.60 -7.07 -19.63
CA MET A 122 -4.55 -6.24 -20.22
C MET A 122 -3.28 -7.03 -20.59
N GLY A 123 -3.20 -8.31 -20.25
CA GLY A 123 -2.02 -9.14 -20.50
C GLY A 123 -0.98 -9.12 -19.38
N VAL A 124 -1.28 -8.54 -18.21
CA VAL A 124 -0.35 -8.58 -17.07
C VAL A 124 -0.16 -10.05 -16.63
N PRO A 125 1.09 -10.55 -16.57
CA PRO A 125 1.37 -11.91 -16.10
C PRO A 125 0.87 -12.17 -14.68
N SER A 126 0.37 -13.39 -14.42
CA SER A 126 -0.24 -13.73 -13.13
C SER A 126 0.74 -13.69 -11.95
N ASP A 127 2.04 -13.90 -12.17
CA ASP A 127 3.10 -13.80 -11.17
C ASP A 127 3.43 -12.34 -10.78
N LYS A 128 3.04 -11.38 -11.62
CA LYS A 128 3.16 -9.94 -11.35
C LYS A 128 1.97 -9.39 -10.54
N ILE A 129 0.81 -10.04 -10.57
CA ILE A 129 -0.38 -9.63 -9.80
C ILE A 129 -0.36 -10.30 -8.43
N ARG A 130 -0.13 -9.55 -7.35
CA ARG A 130 0.04 -10.09 -6.00
C ARG A 130 -0.99 -9.49 -5.05
N VAL A 131 -1.68 -10.34 -4.30
CA VAL A 131 -2.69 -9.91 -3.32
C VAL A 131 -2.08 -9.72 -1.94
N VAL A 132 -2.47 -8.62 -1.27
CA VAL A 132 -2.17 -8.39 0.16
C VAL A 132 -3.47 -8.39 0.95
N PHE A 133 -3.60 -9.33 1.87
CA PHE A 133 -4.74 -9.41 2.78
C PHE A 133 -4.58 -8.37 3.87
N ASN A 134 -5.39 -7.33 3.85
CA ASN A 134 -5.27 -6.22 4.78
C ASN A 134 -6.40 -6.23 5.81
N ARG A 135 -6.09 -5.70 7.01
CA ARG A 135 -6.98 -5.68 8.17
C ARG A 135 -7.51 -7.06 8.55
N VAL A 136 -6.65 -8.07 8.46
CA VAL A 136 -6.98 -9.44 8.87
C VAL A 136 -7.21 -9.45 10.37
N LYS A 137 -8.32 -10.05 10.83
CA LYS A 137 -8.64 -10.08 12.26
C LYS A 137 -8.08 -11.32 12.95
N ARG A 138 -8.15 -12.46 12.28
CA ARG A 138 -7.85 -13.78 12.85
C ARG A 138 -7.20 -14.71 11.85
N ASP A 139 -7.87 -14.97 10.73
CA ASP A 139 -7.47 -16.01 9.78
C ASP A 139 -7.84 -15.62 8.34
N VAL A 140 -6.85 -15.68 7.45
CA VAL A 140 -7.01 -15.24 6.07
C VAL A 140 -7.95 -16.16 5.30
N GLN A 141 -7.84 -17.47 5.47
CA GLN A 141 -8.62 -18.41 4.66
C GLN A 141 -10.12 -18.32 4.99
N ALA A 142 -10.46 -18.16 6.27
CA ALA A 142 -11.84 -17.95 6.71
C ALA A 142 -12.40 -16.58 6.32
N GLU A 143 -11.58 -15.53 6.34
CA GLU A 143 -12.04 -14.15 6.11
C GLU A 143 -12.12 -13.76 4.63
N PHE A 144 -11.37 -14.43 3.74
CA PHE A 144 -11.26 -14.08 2.31
C PHE A 144 -11.68 -15.21 1.35
N PRO A 145 -12.89 -15.79 1.52
CA PRO A 145 -13.32 -16.94 0.73
C PRO A 145 -13.51 -16.63 -0.77
N ILE A 146 -13.88 -15.40 -1.12
CA ILE A 146 -14.13 -15.03 -2.53
C ILE A 146 -12.82 -14.96 -3.30
N ILE A 147 -11.77 -14.38 -2.71
CA ILE A 147 -10.43 -14.31 -3.32
C ILE A 147 -9.87 -15.71 -3.49
N THR A 148 -9.97 -16.55 -2.45
CA THR A 148 -9.50 -17.93 -2.47
C THR A 148 -10.20 -18.73 -3.58
N ALA A 149 -11.53 -18.67 -3.63
CA ALA A 149 -12.31 -19.37 -4.65
C ALA A 149 -12.04 -18.85 -6.09
N TYR A 150 -11.70 -17.58 -6.25
CA TYR A 150 -11.35 -17.01 -7.56
C TYR A 150 -9.96 -17.49 -8.01
N HIS A 151 -8.98 -17.50 -7.11
CA HIS A 151 -7.62 -18.02 -7.38
C HIS A 151 -7.68 -19.46 -7.91
N GLU A 152 -8.41 -20.34 -7.22
CA GLU A 152 -8.57 -21.76 -7.60
C GLU A 152 -9.16 -21.97 -9.00
N ARG A 153 -9.96 -21.02 -9.49
CA ARG A 153 -10.64 -21.12 -10.78
C ARG A 153 -9.87 -20.47 -11.93
N ALA A 154 -9.24 -19.32 -11.68
CA ALA A 154 -8.74 -18.45 -12.74
C ALA A 154 -7.22 -18.53 -12.94
N SER A 155 -6.44 -18.90 -11.91
CA SER A 155 -4.96 -18.83 -11.94
C SER A 155 -4.38 -17.49 -12.45
N ALA A 156 -5.16 -16.41 -12.29
CA ALA A 156 -4.88 -15.09 -12.88
C ALA A 156 -3.94 -14.22 -12.04
N PHE A 157 -3.60 -14.65 -10.83
CA PHE A 157 -2.78 -13.89 -9.88
C PHE A 157 -2.11 -14.83 -8.90
N ARG A 158 -1.12 -14.33 -8.16
CA ARG A 158 -0.46 -15.08 -7.09
C ARG A 158 -1.08 -14.80 -5.72
N ILE A 159 -1.38 -15.87 -4.99
CA ILE A 159 -1.79 -15.82 -3.58
C ILE A 159 -0.65 -16.33 -2.68
N ASN A 160 -0.41 -15.62 -1.58
CA ASN A 160 0.37 -16.10 -0.45
C ASN A 160 -0.33 -15.65 0.82
N TYR A 161 -0.83 -16.59 1.63
CA TYR A 161 -1.58 -16.28 2.85
C TYR A 161 -0.72 -15.60 3.94
N GLN A 162 0.61 -15.65 3.81
CA GLN A 162 1.53 -14.90 4.67
C GLN A 162 1.66 -13.42 4.28
N CYS A 163 1.18 -13.03 3.09
CA CYS A 163 1.05 -11.62 2.68
C CYS A 163 -0.16 -10.96 3.36
N ALA A 164 -0.17 -10.99 4.69
CA ALA A 164 -1.29 -10.60 5.54
C ALA A 164 -0.89 -9.53 6.55
N ILE A 165 -1.55 -8.38 6.48
CA ILE A 165 -1.45 -7.30 7.47
C ILE A 165 -2.65 -7.41 8.40
N PHE A 166 -2.37 -7.74 9.66
CA PHE A 166 -3.39 -7.83 10.69
C PHE A 166 -3.85 -6.45 11.14
N GLU A 167 -5.13 -6.36 11.52
CA GLU A 167 -5.71 -5.16 12.11
C GLU A 167 -4.89 -4.71 13.32
N SER A 168 -4.58 -3.42 13.37
CA SER A 168 -3.76 -2.83 14.43
C SER A 168 -4.18 -1.39 14.67
N GLU A 169 -4.42 -1.07 15.94
CA GLU A 169 -4.71 0.29 16.42
C GLU A 169 -3.55 1.27 16.14
N LEU A 170 -2.34 0.75 15.85
CA LEU A 170 -1.19 1.56 15.49
C LEU A 170 -1.48 2.47 14.30
N PHE A 171 -2.11 1.97 13.23
CA PHE A 171 -2.32 2.76 12.02
C PHE A 171 -3.29 3.93 12.24
N ASP A 172 -4.33 3.71 13.05
CA ASP A 172 -5.26 4.76 13.45
C ASP A 172 -4.57 5.78 14.35
N ALA A 173 -3.77 5.32 15.32
CA ALA A 173 -3.03 6.19 16.22
C ALA A 173 -1.98 7.04 15.48
N LEU A 174 -1.27 6.48 14.49
CA LEU A 174 -0.33 7.22 13.65
C LEU A 174 -1.04 8.34 12.89
N SER A 175 -2.21 8.05 12.31
CA SER A 175 -3.02 9.02 11.59
C SER A 175 -3.49 10.17 12.50
N ILE A 176 -4.09 9.83 13.66
CA ILE A 176 -4.59 10.81 14.63
C ILE A 176 -3.46 11.72 15.14
N ASN A 177 -2.31 11.15 15.45
CA ASN A 177 -1.17 11.89 15.99
C ASN A 177 -0.27 12.53 14.91
N ARG A 178 -0.59 12.35 13.62
CA ARG A 178 0.23 12.78 12.48
C ARG A 178 1.69 12.29 12.57
N LEU A 179 1.87 11.08 13.08
CA LEU A 179 3.16 10.42 13.22
C LEU A 179 3.36 9.42 12.07
N SER A 180 4.62 9.11 11.79
CA SER A 180 4.99 8.00 10.92
C SER A 180 5.59 6.86 11.72
N MET A 181 5.52 5.63 11.20
CA MET A 181 6.26 4.51 11.78
C MET A 181 7.76 4.82 11.85
N LYS A 182 8.31 5.44 10.80
CA LYS A 182 9.71 5.86 10.74
C LYS A 182 10.08 6.76 11.93
N SER A 183 9.31 7.84 12.16
CA SER A 183 9.57 8.75 13.28
C SER A 183 9.48 8.07 14.65
N LEU A 184 8.59 7.09 14.83
CA LEU A 184 8.51 6.33 16.08
C LEU A 184 9.71 5.38 16.28
N MET A 185 10.21 4.82 15.18
CA MET A 185 11.34 3.88 15.20
C MET A 185 12.68 4.60 15.39
N GLU A 186 12.82 5.81 14.84
CA GLU A 186 14.02 6.66 14.95
C GLU A 186 14.06 7.47 16.25
N ASP A 187 12.93 7.60 16.95
CA ASP A 187 12.90 8.31 18.23
C ASP A 187 13.70 7.54 19.31
N GLU A 188 14.77 8.16 19.82
CA GLU A 188 15.65 7.59 20.84
C GLU A 188 15.18 7.85 22.29
N THR A 189 14.07 8.57 22.49
CA THR A 189 13.58 8.93 23.82
C THR A 189 13.28 7.70 24.67
N ASP A 190 13.92 7.61 25.85
CA ASP A 190 13.68 6.56 26.85
C ASP A 190 12.47 6.89 27.73
N TYR A 191 11.27 6.79 27.13
CA TYR A 191 10.01 7.01 27.84
C TYR A 191 9.84 6.09 29.05
N LYS A 192 10.44 4.89 29.05
CA LYS A 192 10.39 3.97 30.19
C LYS A 192 11.08 4.56 31.42
N THR A 193 12.18 5.27 31.22
CA THR A 193 12.86 6.00 32.31
C THR A 193 12.10 7.26 32.68
N LEU A 194 11.60 8.04 31.73
CA LEU A 194 10.78 9.23 32.00
C LEU A 194 9.54 8.91 32.86
N LEU A 195 8.86 7.79 32.59
CA LEU A 195 7.69 7.35 33.36
C LEU A 195 7.94 7.06 34.84
N LYS A 196 9.22 6.87 35.24
CA LYS A 196 9.62 6.67 36.64
C LYS A 196 9.82 7.99 37.39
N ASP A 197 9.88 9.12 36.70
CA ASP A 197 9.99 10.43 37.35
C ASP A 197 8.70 10.74 38.13
N LYS A 198 8.85 10.83 39.45
CA LYS A 198 7.75 11.11 40.38
C LYS A 198 7.39 12.60 40.43
N ASN A 199 8.25 13.46 39.91
CA ASN A 199 8.06 14.92 39.90
C ASN A 199 7.38 15.40 38.61
N ALA A 200 7.26 14.54 37.59
CA ALA A 200 6.62 14.87 36.33
C ALA A 200 5.11 15.11 36.49
N SER A 201 4.57 16.02 35.67
CA SER A 201 3.13 16.31 35.66
C SER A 201 2.33 15.09 35.17
N VAL A 202 1.05 15.02 35.54
CA VAL A 202 0.14 13.97 35.02
C VAL A 202 0.06 14.03 33.50
N GLN A 203 0.07 15.23 32.92
CA GLN A 203 0.02 15.45 31.48
C GLN A 203 1.25 14.86 30.78
N ASP A 204 2.45 15.13 31.30
CA ASP A 204 3.70 14.59 30.75
C ASP A 204 3.73 13.06 30.85
N ARG A 205 3.34 12.52 32.01
CA ARG A 205 3.31 11.06 32.23
C ARG A 205 2.34 10.35 31.31
N ASN A 206 1.18 10.95 31.01
CA ASN A 206 0.23 10.40 30.04
C ASN A 206 0.83 10.39 28.63
N CYS A 207 1.41 11.52 28.19
CA CYS A 207 2.07 11.63 26.90
C CYS A 207 3.20 10.59 26.74
N TRP A 208 4.06 10.44 27.75
CA TRP A 208 5.14 9.45 27.73
C TRP A 208 4.62 8.01 27.72
N SER A 209 3.53 7.73 28.42
CA SER A 209 2.89 6.41 28.43
C SER A 209 2.36 6.06 27.04
N ASP A 210 1.67 7.01 26.40
CA ASP A 210 1.12 6.84 25.06
C ASP A 210 2.24 6.60 24.04
N MET A 211 3.27 7.46 24.05
CA MET A 211 4.43 7.33 23.15
C MET A 211 5.20 6.03 23.38
N TYR A 212 5.37 5.60 24.64
CA TYR A 212 6.01 4.31 24.94
C TYR A 212 5.18 3.14 24.40
N GLY A 213 3.87 3.17 24.59
CA GLY A 213 2.94 2.17 24.04
C GLY A 213 3.03 2.10 22.52
N LEU A 214 2.95 3.24 21.84
CA LEU A 214 3.06 3.35 20.39
C LEU A 214 4.40 2.80 19.88
N LYS A 215 5.51 3.09 20.57
CA LYS A 215 6.83 2.50 20.23
C LYS A 215 6.84 0.98 20.33
N LEU A 216 6.25 0.40 21.37
CA LEU A 216 6.18 -1.05 21.53
C LEU A 216 5.32 -1.70 20.44
N LEU A 217 4.15 -1.12 20.15
CA LEU A 217 3.29 -1.57 19.06
C LEU A 217 4.00 -1.46 17.71
N CYS A 218 4.63 -0.31 17.43
CA CYS A 218 5.34 -0.03 16.18
C CYS A 218 6.45 -1.05 15.93
N LYS A 219 7.27 -1.38 16.93
CA LYS A 219 8.30 -2.43 16.81
C LYS A 219 7.71 -3.81 16.47
N GLY A 220 6.58 -4.16 17.08
CA GLY A 220 5.88 -5.41 16.81
C GLY A 220 5.32 -5.48 15.39
N VAL A 221 4.63 -4.42 14.96
CA VAL A 221 4.05 -4.31 13.62
C VAL A 221 5.12 -4.25 12.56
N ASN A 222 6.19 -3.47 12.75
CA ASN A 222 7.28 -3.35 11.78
C ASN A 222 7.91 -4.71 11.46
N ARG A 223 8.21 -5.53 12.48
CA ARG A 223 8.76 -6.88 12.26
C ARG A 223 7.82 -7.78 11.44
N LYS A 224 6.50 -7.65 11.65
CA LYS A 224 5.52 -8.39 10.84
C LYS A 224 5.50 -7.88 9.40
N LEU A 225 5.59 -6.56 9.20
CA LEU A 225 5.68 -5.96 7.87
C LEU A 225 6.98 -6.36 7.16
N ASP A 226 8.10 -6.57 7.88
CA ASP A 226 9.33 -7.16 7.31
C ASP A 226 9.06 -8.55 6.72
N SER A 227 8.34 -9.41 7.46
CA SER A 227 7.93 -10.72 6.95
C SER A 227 6.97 -10.61 5.77
N VAL A 228 5.95 -9.74 5.83
CA VAL A 228 5.01 -9.54 4.73
C VAL A 228 5.72 -9.09 3.46
N PHE A 229 6.68 -8.17 3.55
CA PHE A 229 7.44 -7.69 2.39
C PHE A 229 8.27 -8.80 1.75
N ALA A 230 8.94 -9.59 2.58
CA ALA A 230 9.72 -10.72 2.11
C ALA A 230 8.86 -11.77 1.40
N GLU A 231 7.72 -12.13 2.01
CA GLU A 231 6.73 -13.06 1.43
C GLU A 231 6.09 -12.48 0.16
N LEU A 232 5.95 -11.16 0.08
CA LEU A 232 5.37 -10.46 -1.06
C LEU A 232 6.29 -10.43 -2.27
N PHE A 233 7.61 -10.52 -2.09
CA PHE A 233 8.61 -10.42 -3.17
C PHE A 233 9.57 -11.62 -3.25
N ASP A 234 9.30 -12.68 -2.48
CA ASP A 234 10.13 -13.89 -2.42
C ASP A 234 11.59 -13.60 -2.02
N ILE A 235 11.79 -12.63 -1.13
CA ILE A 235 13.12 -12.21 -0.66
C ILE A 235 13.48 -13.03 0.58
N GLU A 236 14.68 -13.62 0.61
CA GLU A 236 15.16 -14.29 1.82
C GLU A 236 15.36 -13.28 2.96
N VAL A 237 14.64 -13.47 4.07
CA VAL A 237 14.89 -12.72 5.30
C VAL A 237 16.13 -13.31 5.97
N ILE A 238 17.28 -12.66 5.83
CA ILE A 238 18.44 -12.98 6.66
C ILE A 238 18.07 -12.57 8.10
N LYS A 239 17.82 -13.58 8.94
CA LYS A 239 17.50 -13.42 10.37
C LYS A 239 18.72 -13.09 11.21
#